data_AF-A0A1Q5HA16-F1
#
_entry.id   AF-A0A1Q5HA16-F1
#
_cell.length_a   1.000
_cell.length_b   1.000
_cell.length_c   1.000
_cell.angle_alpha   90.00
_cell.angle_beta   90.00
_cell.angle_gamma   90.00
#
_symmetry.space_group_name_H-M   'P 1'
#
loop_
_entity.id
_entity.type
_entity.pdbx_description
1 polymer ?
#
loop_
_entity_poly.entity_id
_entity_poly.type
_entity_poly.pdbx_seq_one_letter_code
_entity_poly.pdbx_strand_id
1 'polypeptide(L)' 'MKGLEFDIVFVPDLDSYSEDSTGATARERFHVLCMRARQELHLVHHGEREPEIVADVPTSMLHRRAI' A
#
# COMPACT_ATOMS: atom_id res chain seq x y z
N MET A 1 10.94 -10.07 0.96
CA MET A 1 10.94 -10.48 -0.46
C MET A 1 11.93 -9.63 -1.23
N LYS A 2 13.18 -10.06 -1.39
CA LYS A 2 14.21 -9.27 -2.11
C LYS A 2 14.49 -9.96 -3.44
N GLY A 3 14.25 -9.26 -4.55
CA GLY A 3 14.56 -9.72 -5.91
C GLY A 3 13.40 -10.39 -6.68
N LEU A 4 12.18 -10.39 -6.14
CA LEU A 4 10.98 -10.85 -6.86
C LEU A 4 10.18 -9.66 -7.38
N GLU A 5 9.55 -9.83 -8.53
CA GLU A 5 8.62 -8.88 -9.14
C GLU A 5 7.46 -9.65 -9.77
N PHE A 6 6.27 -9.06 -9.71
CA PHE A 6 5.02 -9.65 -10.16
C PHE A 6 4.28 -8.67 -11.05
N ASP A 7 3.52 -9.16 -12.02
CA ASP A 7 2.70 -8.28 -12.85
C ASP A 7 1.62 -7.57 -12.00
N ILE A 8 1.06 -8.30 -11.05
CA ILE A 8 0.00 -7.84 -10.15
C ILE A 8 0.40 -8.14 -8.70
N VAL A 9 0.29 -7.14 -7.83
CA VAL A 9 0.51 -7.28 -6.38
C VAL A 9 -0.71 -6.80 -5.61
N PHE A 10 -1.11 -7.59 -4.62
CA PHE A 10 -2.09 -7.21 -3.61
C PHE A 10 -1.36 -7.01 -2.29
N VAL A 11 -1.53 -5.84 -1.67
CA VAL A 11 -1.10 -5.57 -0.30
C VAL A 11 -2.34 -5.64 0.58
N PRO A 12 -2.56 -6.75 1.29
CA PRO A 12 -3.72 -6.91 2.17
C PRO A 12 -3.54 -6.17 3.50
N ASP A 13 -4.63 -6.06 4.25
CA ASP A 13 -4.66 -5.67 5.65
C ASP A 13 -3.93 -4.34 5.95
N LEU A 14 -4.05 -3.34 5.07
CA LEU A 14 -3.38 -2.04 5.29
C LEU A 14 -3.84 -1.33 6.57
N ASP A 15 -5.05 -1.60 7.04
CA ASP A 15 -5.59 -1.13 8.31
C ASP A 15 -4.99 -1.83 9.54
N SER A 16 -4.22 -2.89 9.35
CA SER A 16 -3.48 -3.57 10.42
C SER A 16 -2.08 -2.99 10.68
N TYR A 17 -1.62 -2.02 9.87
CA TYR A 17 -0.35 -1.34 10.10
C TYR A 17 -0.40 -0.57 11.42
N SER A 18 0.25 -1.11 12.45
CA SER A 18 0.39 -0.48 13.76
C SER A 18 1.63 0.43 13.87
N GLU A 19 2.46 0.48 12.83
CA GLU A 19 3.66 1.33 12.79
C GLU A 19 3.30 2.79 12.46
N ASP A 20 4.11 3.74 12.95
CA ASP A 20 3.96 5.16 12.62
C ASP A 20 4.05 5.37 11.09
N SER A 21 2.94 5.83 10.50
CA SER A 21 2.77 6.06 9.06
C SER A 21 3.73 7.12 8.52
N THR A 22 4.25 8.01 9.36
CA THR A 22 5.23 9.04 9.01
C THR A 22 6.68 8.58 9.18
N GLY A 23 6.89 7.45 9.86
CA GLY A 23 8.21 6.90 10.16
C GLY A 23 8.93 6.38 8.93
N ALA A 24 10.21 6.76 8.78
CA ALA A 24 11.03 6.38 7.62
C ALA A 24 11.09 4.86 7.39
N THR A 25 11.18 4.07 8.47
CA THR A 25 11.24 2.60 8.38
C THR A 25 9.95 1.99 7.85
N ALA A 26 8.79 2.44 8.34
CA ALA A 26 7.49 1.94 7.86
C ALA A 26 7.27 2.31 6.39
N ARG A 27 7.61 3.56 6.02
CA ARG A 27 7.56 4.06 4.65
C ARG A 27 8.48 3.30 3.70
N GLU A 28 9.70 2.98 4.11
CA GLU A 28 10.65 2.20 3.30
C GLU A 28 10.13 0.78 3.06
N ARG A 29 9.63 0.10 4.10
CA ARG A 29 9.05 -1.24 3.96
C ARG A 29 7.84 -1.25 3.03
N PHE A 30 6.94 -0.29 3.21
CA PHE A 30 5.77 -0.15 2.36
C PHE A 30 6.17 0.12 0.90
N HIS A 31 7.12 1.03 0.68
CA HIS A 31 7.67 1.29 -0.65
C HIS A 31 8.25 0.03 -1.30
N VAL A 32 9.01 -0.78 -0.56
CA VAL A 32 9.58 -2.04 -1.06
C VAL A 32 8.51 -3.05 -1.48
N LEU A 33 7.33 -3.05 -0.85
CA LEU A 33 6.19 -3.88 -1.26
C LEU A 33 5.56 -3.35 -2.54
N CYS A 34 5.30 -2.05 -2.61
CA CYS A 34 4.71 -1.41 -3.80
C CYS A 34 5.56 -1.60 -5.05
N MET A 35 6.89 -1.51 -4.93
CA MET A 35 7.85 -1.69 -6.03
C MET A 35 7.91 -3.13 -6.58
N ARG A 36 7.13 -4.06 -6.03
CA ARG A 36 7.03 -5.44 -6.57
C ARG A 36 6.03 -5.56 -7.71
N ALA A 37 5.15 -4.58 -7.89
CA ALA A 37 4.18 -4.55 -8.99
C ALA A 37 4.81 -3.98 -10.26
N ARG A 38 4.71 -4.72 -11.38
CA ARG A 38 5.10 -4.23 -12.71
C ARG A 38 3.96 -3.54 -13.45
N GLN A 39 2.72 -3.97 -13.23
CA GLN A 39 1.56 -3.44 -13.94
C GLN A 39 0.48 -2.92 -12.98
N GLU A 40 0.05 -3.74 -12.03
CA GLU A 40 -1.06 -3.40 -11.14
C GLU A 40 -0.69 -3.57 -9.66
N LEU A 41 -1.07 -2.56 -8.87
CA LEU A 41 -0.92 -2.56 -7.42
C LEU A 41 -2.30 -2.33 -6.79
N HIS A 42 -2.75 -3.29 -6.00
CA HIS A 42 -4.01 -3.24 -5.27
C HIS A 42 -3.73 -3.15 -3.77
N LEU A 43 -4.28 -2.11 -3.15
CA LEU A 43 -4.14 -1.81 -1.73
C LEU A 43 -5.48 -2.12 -1.06
N VAL A 44 -5.51 -3.09 -0.15
CA VAL A 44 -6.74 -3.59 0.47
C VAL A 44 -6.77 -3.25 1.96
N HIS A 45 -7.88 -2.67 2.40
CA HIS A 45 -8.18 -2.42 3.81
C HIS A 45 -9.62 -2.81 4.12
N HIS A 46 -9.91 -3.21 5.36
CA HIS A 46 -11.26 -3.57 5.77
C HIS A 46 -12.04 -2.40 6.38
N GLY A 47 -11.35 -1.48 7.06
CA GLY A 47 -11.99 -0.33 7.69
C GLY A 47 -12.62 0.67 6.72
N GLU A 48 -13.61 1.44 7.19
CA GLU A 48 -14.23 2.54 6.42
C GLU A 48 -13.28 3.73 6.19
N ARG A 49 -12.20 3.81 6.98
CA ARG A 49 -11.20 4.86 6.89
C ARG A 49 -10.01 4.39 6.05
N GLU A 50 -9.62 5.23 5.10
CA GLU A 50 -8.41 5.01 4.30
C GLU A 50 -7.17 4.94 5.22
N PRO A 51 -6.28 3.95 5.04
CA PRO A 51 -5.06 3.81 5.84
C PRO A 51 -4.14 5.03 5.75
N GLU A 52 -3.61 5.49 6.88
CA GLU A 52 -2.79 6.72 6.93
C GLU A 52 -1.52 6.63 6.08
N ILE A 53 -0.95 5.43 5.89
CA ILE A 53 0.27 5.23 5.11
C ILE A 53 0.12 5.64 3.63
N VAL A 54 -1.11 5.76 3.13
CA VAL A 54 -1.44 6.25 1.79
C VAL A 54 -2.13 7.62 1.78
N ALA A 55 -2.36 8.25 2.93
CA ALA A 55 -3.13 9.50 3.01
C ALA A 55 -2.51 10.66 2.21
N ASP A 56 -1.18 10.68 2.08
CA ASP A 56 -0.44 11.68 1.30
C ASP A 56 -0.35 11.36 -0.19
N VAL A 57 -0.87 10.21 -0.64
CA VAL A 57 -0.88 9.86 -2.06
C VAL A 57 -1.96 10.70 -2.75
N PRO A 58 -1.64 11.44 -3.83
CA PRO A 58 -2.63 12.24 -4.53
C PRO A 58 -3.85 11.41 -4.94
N THR A 59 -5.04 11.96 -4.70
CA THR A 59 -6.33 11.32 -5.03
C THR A 59 -6.41 10.89 -6.51
N SER A 60 -5.75 11.63 -7.41
CA SER A 60 -5.69 11.32 -8.84
C SER A 60 -4.88 10.06 -9.18
N MET A 61 -4.05 9.58 -8.26
CA MET A 61 -3.24 8.37 -8.41
C MET A 61 -3.89 7.13 -7.81
N LEU A 62 -4.96 7.28 -7.02
CA LEU A 62 -5.66 6.18 -6.36
C LEU A 62 -7.05 5.97 -6.96
N HIS A 63 -7.30 4.76 -7.43
CA HIS A 63 -8.64 4.34 -7.82
C HIS A 63 -9.33 3.63 -6.64
N ARG A 64 -10.35 4.27 -6.05
CA ARG A 64 -11.08 3.72 -4.90
C ARG A 64 -12.22 2.82 -5.37
N ARG A 65 -12.31 1.63 -4.77
CA ARG A 65 -13.34 0.64 -5.08
C ARG A 65 -13.81 -0.02 -3.79
N ALA A 66 -15.10 0.08 -3.50
CA ALA A 66 -15.74 -0.80 -2.51
C ALA A 66 -16.02 -2.16 -3.17
N ILE A 67 -15.83 -3.23 -2.40
CA ILE A 67 -16.13 -4.61 -2.80
C ILE A 67 -17.35 -5.07 -2.00
#